data_AF-A0A1X0T7Z2-F1
#
_entry.id   AF-A0A1X0T7Z2-F1
#
_cell.length_a   1.000
_cell.length_b   1.000
_cell.length_c   1.000
_cell.angle_alpha   90.00
_cell.angle_beta   90.00
_cell.angle_gamma   90.00
#
_symmetry.space_group_name_H-M   'P 1'
#
loop_
_entity.id
_entity.type
_entity.pdbx_description
1 polymer ?
#
loop_
_entity_poly.entity_id
_entity_poly.type
_entity_poly.pdbx_seq_one_letter_code
_entity_poly.pdbx_strand_id
1 'polypeptide(L)'
;MSAPSLAARAESVEATIAGDVRVTVRGCTAECLLRTSDGVLVSIGDDRVVVREDMLAINGTEHPERGFGEIVVDAGGWGMTVAIDGRTIVARSELDGLRSAAEKGNSLALNDLALRLATGVGMPRDVPRAADLYRRAATGGSAMAARNLGLLLWNGDGLPKDRAEAVRRFREAAEAGDPTSRKMLAAALTRGLGMATNEAEARRWLEAAARDGDAEAMNDLANLLKRAPAPDLRRAARLHRAAAEKGLAVAAANYGFDLWNGDGVERDRSDALGFFERAARGGSVPAMAMLGRAYRGEGGAPADPALAAHWLAKAATAGDGDATNTLGAMHLAGEVAPRDEALLWFSLGAERGHAAATRNLALLYRQGVGVARDTERARELLTLAAARGSRMAAADLAAIDAGDGVPPRIAASAAR
;
A
#
# COMPACT_ATOMS: atom_id res chain seq x y z
N MET A 1 4.38 9.50 -0.34
CA MET A 1 5.64 9.69 0.42
C MET A 1 6.52 10.60 -0.42
N SER A 2 6.72 11.83 0.03
CA SER A 2 7.57 12.81 -0.64
C SER A 2 8.94 12.18 -0.87
N ALA A 3 9.42 12.22 -2.12
CA ALA A 3 10.79 11.82 -2.42
C ALA A 3 11.72 12.56 -1.44
N PRO A 4 12.69 11.88 -0.80
CA PRO A 4 13.72 12.62 -0.12
C PRO A 4 14.44 13.40 -1.22
N SER A 5 14.24 14.72 -1.23
CA SER A 5 15.11 15.57 -2.02
C SER A 5 16.52 15.26 -1.56
N LEU A 6 17.43 14.96 -2.48
CA LEU A 6 18.86 14.82 -2.21
C LEU A 6 19.49 16.09 -1.59
N ALA A 7 18.71 17.13 -1.30
CA ALA A 7 19.10 18.28 -0.52
C ALA A 7 19.04 18.00 1.00
N ALA A 8 19.92 17.14 1.50
CA ALA A 8 20.57 17.54 2.75
C ALA A 8 21.39 18.78 2.37
N ARG A 9 20.90 19.97 2.68
CA ARG A 9 21.61 21.23 2.40
C ARG A 9 22.95 21.17 3.14
N ALA A 10 24.01 20.81 2.42
CA ALA A 10 25.36 20.95 2.91
C ALA A 10 25.58 22.43 3.30
N GLU A 11 26.30 22.64 4.40
CA GLU A 11 26.64 23.97 4.91
C GLU A 11 27.37 24.79 3.84
N SER A 12 27.22 26.12 3.90
CA SER A 12 27.96 27.01 3.00
C SER A 12 29.42 27.06 3.45
N VAL A 13 30.36 26.94 2.52
CA VAL A 13 31.80 26.96 2.81
C VAL A 13 32.40 28.20 2.16
N GLU A 14 33.09 29.01 2.95
CA GLU A 14 33.68 30.27 2.51
C GLU A 14 35.22 30.22 2.51
N ALA A 15 35.82 30.92 1.57
CA ALA A 15 37.26 31.17 1.51
C ALA A 15 37.55 32.56 0.94
N THR A 16 38.60 33.19 1.44
CA THR A 16 39.13 34.46 0.90
C THR A 16 40.44 34.17 0.18
N ILE A 17 40.62 34.73 -1.01
CA ILE A 17 41.87 34.66 -1.79
C ILE A 17 42.72 35.90 -1.46
N ALA A 18 44.00 35.91 -1.85
CA ALA A 18 44.84 37.11 -1.78
C ALA A 18 44.08 38.36 -2.26
N GLY A 19 43.98 39.38 -1.39
CA GLY A 19 43.15 40.57 -1.58
C GLY A 19 41.77 40.47 -0.92
N ASP A 20 40.76 41.07 -1.56
CA ASP A 20 39.38 41.22 -1.03
C ASP A 20 38.37 40.23 -1.64
N VAL A 21 38.81 39.32 -2.53
CA VAL A 21 37.93 38.37 -3.22
C VAL A 21 37.40 37.31 -2.25
N ARG A 22 36.09 37.31 -1.98
CA ARG A 22 35.41 36.26 -1.20
C ARG A 22 34.83 35.20 -2.13
N VAL A 23 35.12 33.93 -1.89
CA VAL A 23 34.52 32.79 -2.58
C VAL A 23 33.61 32.02 -1.63
N THR A 24 32.34 31.90 -1.97
CA THR A 24 31.34 31.17 -1.20
C THR A 24 30.80 30.00 -2.02
N VAL A 25 30.90 28.79 -1.49
CA VAL A 25 30.39 27.57 -2.12
C VAL A 25 29.18 27.07 -1.34
N ARG A 26 28.07 26.82 -2.05
CA ARG A 26 26.81 26.33 -1.48
C ARG A 26 26.49 24.94 -2.01
N GLY A 27 25.85 24.11 -1.19
CA GLY A 27 25.35 22.79 -1.62
C GLY A 27 26.44 21.73 -1.80
N CYS A 28 27.64 21.94 -1.27
CA CYS A 28 28.77 21.01 -1.30
C CYS A 28 29.47 20.96 0.07
N THR A 29 30.24 19.90 0.34
CA THR A 29 31.03 19.79 1.58
C THR A 29 32.32 20.63 1.50
N ALA A 30 33.01 20.82 2.64
CA ALA A 30 34.29 21.55 2.68
C ALA A 30 35.37 20.95 1.76
N GLU A 31 35.27 19.66 1.42
CA GLU A 31 36.19 18.97 0.50
C GLU A 31 36.08 19.46 -0.94
N CYS A 32 34.95 20.08 -1.32
CA CYS A 32 34.77 20.65 -2.64
C CYS A 32 35.59 21.92 -2.84
N LEU A 33 36.12 22.52 -1.77
CA LEU A 33 36.88 23.77 -1.82
C LEU A 33 38.32 23.51 -1.37
N LEU A 34 39.26 23.55 -2.32
CA LEU A 34 40.69 23.40 -2.09
C LEU A 34 41.35 24.79 -2.14
N ARG A 35 42.05 25.18 -1.07
CA ARG A 35 42.87 26.39 -1.04
C ARG A 35 44.26 26.09 -1.58
N THR A 36 44.73 26.87 -2.56
CA THR A 36 46.10 26.80 -3.08
C THR A 36 46.90 28.00 -2.60
N SER A 37 48.22 28.02 -2.88
CA SER A 37 49.10 29.14 -2.52
C SER A 37 48.75 30.45 -3.25
N ASP A 38 48.00 30.38 -4.34
CA ASP A 38 47.72 31.48 -5.27
C ASP A 38 46.22 31.62 -5.61
N GLY A 39 45.33 30.93 -4.89
CA GLY A 39 43.90 30.92 -5.22
C GLY A 39 43.07 29.86 -4.50
N VAL A 40 41.89 29.61 -5.06
CA VAL A 40 40.97 28.55 -4.64
C VAL A 40 40.56 27.73 -5.85
N LEU A 41 40.54 26.42 -5.69
CA LEU A 41 39.94 25.48 -6.63
C LEU A 41 38.67 24.90 -6.01
N VAL A 42 37.53 25.15 -6.65
CA VAL A 42 36.27 24.48 -6.32
C VAL A 42 36.09 23.29 -7.27
N SER A 43 35.92 22.11 -6.71
CA SER A 43 35.72 20.84 -7.41
C SER A 43 34.35 20.27 -7.09
N ILE A 44 33.45 20.26 -8.08
CA ILE A 44 32.07 19.75 -7.95
C ILE A 44 31.90 18.64 -8.99
N GLY A 45 32.05 17.38 -8.56
CA GLY A 45 32.14 16.26 -9.51
C GLY A 45 33.31 16.45 -10.48
N ASP A 46 33.01 16.52 -11.79
CA ASP A 46 33.98 16.80 -12.84
C ASP A 46 34.17 18.30 -13.11
N ASP A 47 33.31 19.14 -12.54
CA ASP A 47 33.41 20.58 -12.73
C ASP A 47 34.51 21.17 -11.84
N ARG A 48 35.25 22.12 -12.42
CA ARG A 48 36.37 22.81 -11.79
C ARG A 48 36.17 24.31 -11.96
N VAL A 49 36.07 25.03 -10.85
CA VAL A 49 36.08 26.49 -10.81
C VAL A 49 37.37 26.93 -10.13
N VAL A 50 38.27 27.54 -10.90
CA VAL A 50 39.53 28.08 -10.39
C VAL A 50 39.34 29.58 -10.23
N VAL A 51 39.61 30.08 -9.03
CA VAL A 51 39.60 31.50 -8.72
C VAL A 51 40.97 31.91 -8.23
N ARG A 52 41.53 32.95 -8.83
CA ARG A 52 42.73 33.68 -8.41
C ARG A 52 42.41 35.17 -8.37
N GLU A 53 43.31 35.98 -7.81
CA GLU A 53 43.14 37.43 -7.61
C GLU A 53 42.55 38.16 -8.84
N ASP A 54 43.02 37.84 -10.05
CA ASP A 54 42.57 38.45 -11.31
C ASP A 54 42.10 37.43 -12.37
N MET A 55 41.78 36.19 -11.96
CA MET A 55 41.38 35.16 -12.91
C MET A 55 40.29 34.26 -12.35
N LEU A 56 39.23 34.09 -13.15
CA LEU A 56 38.23 33.06 -12.97
C LEU A 56 38.28 32.12 -14.17
N ALA A 57 38.47 30.83 -13.93
CA ALA A 57 38.34 29.81 -14.96
C ALA A 57 37.32 28.76 -14.56
N ILE A 58 36.41 28.42 -15.47
CA ILE A 58 35.40 27.39 -15.27
C ILE A 58 35.64 26.31 -16.32
N ASN A 59 36.00 25.11 -15.86
CA ASN A 59 36.33 23.96 -16.71
C ASN A 59 37.39 24.27 -17.78
N GLY A 60 38.42 25.02 -17.39
CA GLY A 60 39.50 25.42 -18.29
C GLY A 60 39.15 26.57 -19.24
N THR A 61 37.94 27.12 -19.19
CA THR A 61 37.59 28.35 -19.91
C THR A 61 37.78 29.55 -19.00
N GLU A 62 38.72 30.44 -19.35
CA GLU A 62 38.92 31.70 -18.63
C GLU A 62 37.80 32.70 -18.95
N HIS A 63 37.33 33.38 -17.90
CA HIS A 63 36.30 34.39 -17.97
C HIS A 63 36.93 35.79 -17.93
N PRO A 64 36.53 36.72 -18.83
CA PRO A 64 37.21 38.00 -19.05
C PRO A 64 36.97 39.04 -17.94
N GLU A 65 36.01 38.80 -17.04
CA GLU A 65 35.74 39.66 -15.89
C GLU A 65 36.98 39.84 -15.00
N ARG A 66 37.18 41.07 -14.48
CA ARG A 66 38.29 41.42 -13.56
C ARG A 66 37.74 42.21 -12.38
N GLY A 67 38.46 42.17 -11.24
CA GLY A 67 38.09 42.91 -10.04
C GLY A 67 36.87 42.32 -9.34
N PHE A 68 37.01 41.11 -8.79
CA PHE A 68 35.94 40.38 -8.14
C PHE A 68 35.80 40.82 -6.66
N GLY A 69 34.61 41.21 -6.21
CA GLY A 69 34.36 41.36 -4.77
C GLY A 69 33.97 40.03 -4.13
N GLU A 70 32.97 39.38 -4.71
CA GLU A 70 32.39 38.12 -4.24
C GLU A 70 32.12 37.17 -5.41
N ILE A 71 32.50 35.90 -5.26
CA ILE A 71 32.16 34.82 -6.16
C ILE A 71 31.34 33.79 -5.40
N VAL A 72 30.15 33.49 -5.90
CA VAL A 72 29.28 32.45 -5.34
C VAL A 72 29.18 31.29 -6.31
N VAL A 73 29.55 30.09 -5.86
CA VAL A 73 29.36 28.84 -6.59
C VAL A 73 28.26 28.05 -5.90
N ASP A 74 27.10 27.91 -6.53
CA ASP A 74 25.99 27.09 -6.03
C ASP A 74 25.96 25.75 -6.75
N ALA A 75 26.15 24.68 -6.00
CA ALA A 75 26.22 23.29 -6.46
C ALA A 75 25.02 22.45 -5.97
N GLY A 76 23.89 23.08 -5.65
CA GLY A 76 22.71 22.37 -5.17
C GLY A 76 22.15 21.39 -6.22
N GLY A 77 22.32 20.08 -6.00
CA GLY A 77 21.72 19.03 -6.83
C GLY A 77 22.56 18.68 -8.06
N TRP A 78 21.91 18.48 -9.21
CA TRP A 78 22.59 18.14 -10.48
C TRP A 78 22.99 19.37 -11.31
N GLY A 79 22.73 20.60 -10.83
CA GLY A 79 23.06 21.84 -11.53
C GLY A 79 24.26 22.56 -10.92
N MET A 80 24.71 23.63 -11.58
CA MET A 80 25.72 24.54 -11.04
C MET A 80 25.47 25.96 -11.52
N THR A 81 25.52 26.93 -10.61
CA THR A 81 25.60 28.35 -10.96
C THR A 81 26.89 28.97 -10.41
N VAL A 82 27.48 29.87 -11.19
CA VAL A 82 28.59 30.72 -10.74
C VAL A 82 28.16 32.16 -10.94
N ALA A 83 28.25 32.96 -9.86
CA ALA A 83 27.93 34.37 -9.87
C ALA A 83 29.10 35.21 -9.37
N ILE A 84 29.30 36.37 -9.98
CA ILE A 84 30.27 37.40 -9.57
C ILE A 84 29.47 38.61 -9.10
N ASP A 85 29.69 39.07 -7.88
CA ASP A 85 29.05 40.26 -7.29
C ASP A 85 27.52 40.27 -7.48
N GLY A 86 26.91 39.10 -7.29
CA GLY A 86 25.47 38.88 -7.46
C GLY A 86 24.98 38.68 -8.90
N ARG A 87 25.85 38.80 -9.92
CA ARG A 87 25.53 38.54 -11.33
C ARG A 87 25.92 37.12 -11.74
N THR A 88 24.95 36.29 -12.12
CA THR A 88 25.19 34.96 -12.67
C THR A 88 25.90 35.03 -14.02
N ILE A 89 27.06 34.38 -14.12
CA ILE A 89 27.88 34.30 -15.34
C ILE A 89 27.82 32.91 -15.99
N VAL A 90 27.61 31.86 -15.19
CA VAL A 90 27.38 30.50 -15.67
C VAL A 90 26.16 29.95 -14.96
N ALA A 91 25.25 29.35 -15.73
CA ALA A 91 24.10 28.61 -15.22
C ALA A 91 23.96 27.31 -16.01
N ARG A 92 24.34 26.18 -15.41
CA ARG A 92 23.97 24.86 -15.91
C ARG A 92 22.69 24.43 -15.24
N SER A 93 21.66 24.16 -16.05
CA SER A 93 20.39 23.68 -15.52
C SER A 93 20.59 22.33 -14.83
N GLU A 94 19.78 22.07 -13.81
CA GLU A 94 19.76 20.77 -13.12
C GLU A 94 19.57 19.61 -14.10
N LEU A 95 18.79 19.82 -15.16
CA LEU A 95 18.54 18.83 -16.19
C LEU A 95 19.76 18.56 -17.07
N ASP A 96 20.56 19.58 -17.38
CA ASP A 96 21.74 19.41 -18.22
C ASP A 96 22.85 18.68 -17.48
N GLY A 97 23.08 19.00 -16.19
CA GLY A 97 24.03 18.25 -15.39
C GLY A 97 23.55 16.83 -15.08
N LEU A 98 22.24 16.62 -14.90
CA LEU A 98 21.64 15.28 -14.80
C LEU A 98 21.88 14.46 -16.08
N ARG A 99 21.66 15.06 -17.26
CA ARG A 99 21.94 14.42 -18.56
C ARG A 99 23.41 14.08 -18.71
N SER A 100 24.31 15.00 -18.39
CA SER A 100 25.75 14.77 -18.47
C SER A 100 26.21 13.62 -17.56
N ALA A 101 25.71 13.57 -16.32
CA ALA A 101 26.02 12.47 -15.40
C ALA A 101 25.44 11.13 -15.90
N ALA A 102 24.23 11.14 -16.47
CA ALA A 102 23.62 9.96 -17.07
C ALA A 102 24.39 9.45 -18.31
N GLU A 103 24.91 10.35 -19.15
CA GLU A 103 25.78 10.02 -20.29
C GLU A 103 27.07 9.33 -19.84
N LYS A 104 27.64 9.77 -18.72
CA LYS A 104 28.81 9.15 -18.07
C LYS A 104 28.50 7.83 -17.36
N GLY A 105 27.25 7.36 -17.41
CA GLY A 105 26.85 6.07 -16.84
C GLY A 105 26.56 6.09 -15.34
N ASN A 106 26.43 7.26 -14.71
CA ASN A 106 26.06 7.35 -13.30
C ASN A 106 24.66 6.75 -13.08
N SER A 107 24.57 5.66 -12.31
CA SER A 107 23.33 4.90 -12.14
C SER A 107 22.23 5.65 -11.37
N LEU A 108 22.61 6.58 -10.48
CA LEU A 108 21.66 7.46 -9.80
C LEU A 108 21.08 8.52 -10.75
N ALA A 109 21.94 9.13 -11.58
CA ALA A 109 21.52 10.09 -12.60
C ALA A 109 20.63 9.43 -13.67
N LEU A 110 21.00 8.23 -14.13
CA LEU A 110 20.18 7.43 -15.05
C LEU A 110 18.79 7.13 -14.43
N ASN A 111 18.74 6.76 -13.15
CA ASN A 111 17.48 6.52 -12.45
C ASN A 111 16.62 7.79 -12.29
N ASP A 112 17.21 8.93 -11.93
CA ASP A 112 16.47 10.18 -11.76
C ASP A 112 15.96 10.72 -13.11
N LEU A 113 16.79 10.67 -14.15
CA LEU A 113 16.38 11.05 -15.51
C LEU A 113 15.24 10.15 -16.01
N ALA A 114 15.33 8.84 -15.76
CA ALA A 114 14.26 7.90 -16.07
C ALA A 114 12.96 8.24 -15.32
N LEU A 115 13.05 8.61 -14.04
CA LEU A 115 11.88 9.00 -13.24
C LEU A 115 11.20 10.25 -13.81
N ARG A 116 11.96 11.27 -14.20
CA ARG A 116 11.42 12.48 -14.82
C ARG A 116 10.76 12.18 -16.17
N LEU A 117 11.36 11.34 -16.99
CA LEU A 117 10.76 10.90 -18.27
C LEU A 117 9.50 10.05 -18.05
N ALA A 118 9.47 9.18 -17.03
CA ALA A 118 8.30 8.37 -16.72
C ALA A 118 7.11 9.20 -16.19
N THR A 119 7.40 10.24 -15.41
CA THR A 119 6.40 11.10 -14.74
C THR A 119 6.04 12.37 -15.53
N GLY A 120 6.90 12.82 -16.44
CA GLY A 120 6.75 14.10 -17.14
C GLY A 120 7.16 15.33 -16.31
N VAL A 121 7.86 15.16 -15.18
CA VAL A 121 8.27 16.27 -14.33
C VAL A 121 9.48 16.98 -14.93
N GLY A 122 9.32 18.25 -15.30
CA GLY A 122 10.40 19.10 -15.84
C GLY A 122 10.82 18.75 -17.28
N MET A 123 10.16 17.79 -17.93
CA MET A 123 10.37 17.44 -19.34
C MET A 123 9.17 16.66 -19.91
N PRO A 124 9.00 16.60 -21.24
CA PRO A 124 7.98 15.75 -21.85
C PRO A 124 8.10 14.29 -21.41
N ARG A 125 6.95 13.67 -21.13
CA ARG A 125 6.85 12.28 -20.70
C ARG A 125 7.23 11.34 -21.85
N ASP A 126 8.11 10.38 -21.59
CA ASP A 126 8.58 9.36 -22.53
C ASP A 126 8.94 8.07 -21.76
N VAL A 127 7.96 7.19 -21.61
CA VAL A 127 8.10 5.95 -20.83
C VAL A 127 9.03 4.93 -21.51
N PRO A 128 8.98 4.69 -22.84
CA PRO A 128 9.94 3.81 -23.49
C PRO A 128 11.40 4.21 -23.23
N ARG A 129 11.71 5.50 -23.31
CA ARG A 129 13.06 6.00 -22.99
C ARG A 129 13.38 5.88 -21.50
N ALA A 130 12.42 6.15 -20.61
CA ALA A 130 12.60 5.93 -19.18
C ALA A 130 12.95 4.46 -18.86
N ALA A 131 12.29 3.51 -19.52
CA ALA A 131 12.53 2.08 -19.32
C ALA A 131 13.94 1.65 -19.74
N ASP A 132 14.46 2.20 -20.84
CA ASP A 132 15.85 1.97 -21.26
C ASP A 132 16.84 2.50 -20.22
N LEU A 133 16.64 3.73 -19.75
CA LEU A 133 17.49 4.34 -18.73
C LEU A 133 17.43 3.58 -17.40
N TYR A 134 16.26 3.12 -16.97
CA TYR A 134 16.15 2.25 -15.79
C TYR A 134 16.90 0.94 -15.98
N ARG A 135 16.82 0.32 -17.17
CA ARG A 135 17.57 -0.91 -17.46
C ARG A 135 19.07 -0.69 -17.34
N ARG A 136 19.58 0.40 -17.92
CA ARG A 136 21.00 0.79 -17.83
C ARG A 136 21.43 1.07 -16.40
N ALA A 137 20.62 1.81 -15.64
CA ALA A 137 20.86 2.08 -14.23
C ALA A 137 20.89 0.79 -13.38
N ALA A 138 19.97 -0.15 -13.66
CA ALA A 138 19.90 -1.45 -13.00
C ALA A 138 21.13 -2.31 -13.28
N THR A 139 21.58 -2.37 -14.55
CA THR A 139 22.86 -3.01 -14.92
C THR A 139 24.05 -2.37 -14.20
N GLY A 140 24.00 -1.07 -13.92
CA GLY A 140 24.97 -0.35 -13.07
C GLY A 140 24.78 -0.55 -11.56
N GLY A 141 23.99 -1.53 -11.12
CA GLY A 141 23.79 -1.89 -9.71
C GLY A 141 22.68 -1.12 -8.98
N SER A 142 21.89 -0.29 -9.67
CA SER A 142 20.79 0.44 -9.02
C SER A 142 19.57 -0.44 -8.77
N ALA A 143 19.46 -0.95 -7.54
CA ALA A 143 18.28 -1.69 -7.08
C ALA A 143 16.98 -0.89 -7.23
N MET A 144 17.05 0.43 -7.01
CA MET A 144 15.91 1.34 -7.21
C MET A 144 15.46 1.38 -8.67
N ALA A 145 16.39 1.40 -9.62
CA ALA A 145 16.05 1.40 -11.04
C ALA A 145 15.45 0.07 -11.49
N ALA A 146 16.00 -1.05 -11.03
CA ALA A 146 15.42 -2.38 -11.26
C ALA A 146 13.98 -2.43 -10.73
N ARG A 147 13.73 -1.99 -9.50
CA ARG A 147 12.38 -1.89 -8.93
C ARG A 147 11.46 -1.01 -9.78
N ASN A 148 11.90 0.18 -10.16
CA ASN A 148 11.07 1.13 -10.92
C ASN A 148 10.72 0.60 -12.31
N LEU A 149 11.66 -0.06 -13.00
CA LEU A 149 11.37 -0.77 -14.24
C LEU A 149 10.36 -1.89 -14.03
N GLY A 150 10.49 -2.66 -12.94
CA GLY A 150 9.52 -3.69 -12.58
C GLY A 150 8.11 -3.12 -12.38
N LEU A 151 7.99 -1.96 -11.72
CA LEU A 151 6.69 -1.29 -11.52
C LEU A 151 6.06 -0.82 -12.85
N LEU A 152 6.85 -0.27 -13.76
CA LEU A 152 6.36 0.15 -15.09
C LEU A 152 5.77 -1.05 -15.86
N LEU A 153 6.50 -2.17 -15.88
CA LEU A 153 6.09 -3.39 -16.57
C LEU A 153 4.90 -4.08 -15.89
N TRP A 154 4.81 -3.99 -14.56
CA TRP A 154 3.70 -4.54 -13.80
C TRP A 154 2.39 -3.82 -14.07
N ASN A 155 2.43 -2.49 -14.05
CA ASN A 155 1.26 -1.63 -14.22
C ASN A 155 0.89 -1.43 -15.70
N GLY A 156 1.86 -1.55 -16.61
CA GLY A 156 1.68 -1.27 -18.03
C GLY A 156 1.36 0.19 -18.32
N ASP A 157 1.94 1.11 -17.53
CA ASP A 157 1.73 2.53 -17.69
C ASP A 157 2.72 3.08 -18.72
N GLY A 158 2.26 3.22 -19.98
CA GLY A 158 3.10 3.65 -21.11
C GLY A 158 3.99 2.54 -21.72
N LEU A 159 3.86 1.30 -21.24
CA LEU A 159 4.46 0.09 -21.81
C LEU A 159 3.44 -1.05 -21.82
N PRO A 160 3.58 -2.05 -22.70
CA PRO A 160 2.83 -3.30 -22.56
C PRO A 160 3.08 -3.93 -21.17
N LYS A 161 2.02 -4.46 -20.56
CA LYS A 161 2.14 -5.21 -19.29
C LYS A 161 2.97 -6.47 -19.51
N ASP A 162 4.01 -6.63 -18.70
CA ASP A 162 4.80 -7.86 -18.64
C ASP A 162 5.13 -8.18 -17.17
N ARG A 163 4.24 -8.96 -16.54
CA ARG A 163 4.40 -9.33 -15.13
C ARG A 163 5.56 -10.30 -14.93
N ALA A 164 5.88 -11.14 -15.91
CA ALA A 164 7.01 -12.05 -15.80
C ALA A 164 8.31 -11.26 -15.75
N GLU A 165 8.46 -10.28 -16.64
CA GLU A 165 9.62 -9.38 -16.62
C GLU A 165 9.69 -8.54 -15.36
N ALA A 166 8.55 -7.99 -14.92
CA ALA A 166 8.47 -7.23 -13.68
C ALA A 166 8.99 -8.04 -12.48
N VAL A 167 8.59 -9.30 -12.38
CA VAL A 167 9.06 -10.21 -11.32
C VAL A 167 10.57 -10.45 -11.41
N ARG A 168 11.15 -10.61 -12.61
CA ARG A 168 12.61 -10.74 -12.74
C ARG A 168 13.32 -9.50 -12.22
N ARG A 169 12.79 -8.30 -12.52
CA ARG A 169 13.32 -7.02 -12.03
C ARG A 169 13.14 -6.83 -10.53
N PHE A 170 12.03 -7.27 -9.96
CA PHE A 170 11.87 -7.29 -8.51
C PHE A 170 12.84 -8.26 -7.84
N ARG A 171 13.14 -9.42 -8.44
CA ARG A 171 14.16 -10.32 -7.91
C ARG A 171 15.54 -9.70 -7.89
N GLU A 172 15.97 -9.11 -9.00
CA GLU A 172 17.23 -8.37 -9.08
C GLU A 172 17.35 -7.29 -7.99
N ALA A 173 16.30 -6.47 -7.82
CA ALA A 173 16.27 -5.45 -6.77
C ALA A 173 16.24 -6.04 -5.34
N ALA A 174 15.50 -7.13 -5.13
CA ALA A 174 15.40 -7.81 -3.83
C ALA A 174 16.73 -8.43 -3.38
N GLU A 175 17.45 -9.05 -4.32
CA GLU A 175 18.80 -9.60 -4.13
C GLU A 175 19.82 -8.50 -3.83
N ALA A 176 19.69 -7.34 -4.48
CA ALA A 176 20.47 -6.14 -4.18
C ALA A 176 20.03 -5.41 -2.88
N GLY A 177 19.03 -5.94 -2.17
CA GLY A 177 18.65 -5.49 -0.84
C GLY A 177 17.47 -4.52 -0.77
N ASP A 178 16.75 -4.26 -1.86
CA ASP A 178 15.58 -3.38 -1.86
C ASP A 178 14.41 -4.03 -1.08
N PRO A 179 13.97 -3.45 0.06
CA PRO A 179 12.93 -4.07 0.90
C PRO A 179 11.57 -4.13 0.20
N THR A 180 11.25 -3.13 -0.64
CA THR A 180 9.98 -3.08 -1.35
C THR A 180 9.90 -4.23 -2.36
N SER A 181 10.98 -4.45 -3.12
CA SER A 181 11.07 -5.54 -4.09
C SER A 181 11.06 -6.91 -3.45
N ARG A 182 11.65 -7.09 -2.24
CA ARG A 182 11.50 -8.35 -1.49
C ARG A 182 10.03 -8.68 -1.21
N LYS A 183 9.23 -7.69 -0.81
CA LYS A 183 7.78 -7.87 -0.60
C LYS A 183 7.04 -8.18 -1.89
N MET A 184 7.33 -7.44 -2.96
CA MET A 184 6.68 -7.68 -4.26
C MET A 184 7.00 -9.06 -4.81
N LEU A 185 8.25 -9.51 -4.68
CA LEU A 185 8.66 -10.86 -5.06
C LEU A 185 8.00 -11.93 -4.19
N ALA A 186 7.98 -11.77 -2.86
CA ALA A 186 7.28 -12.70 -1.97
C ALA A 186 5.80 -12.84 -2.32
N ALA A 187 5.12 -11.72 -2.61
CA ALA A 187 3.72 -11.72 -3.04
C ALA A 187 3.54 -12.44 -4.39
N ALA A 188 4.44 -12.21 -5.36
CA ALA A 188 4.41 -12.89 -6.65
C ALA A 188 4.59 -14.41 -6.51
N LEU A 189 5.56 -14.85 -5.71
CA LEU A 189 5.83 -16.26 -5.42
C LEU A 189 4.68 -16.94 -4.64
N THR A 190 3.96 -16.20 -3.79
CA THR A 190 2.84 -16.75 -3.01
C THR A 190 1.56 -16.84 -3.83
N ARG A 191 1.29 -15.87 -4.71
CA ARG A 191 0.01 -15.73 -5.44
C ARG A 191 0.09 -16.11 -6.92
N GLY A 192 1.27 -16.49 -7.41
CA GLY A 192 1.48 -16.87 -8.82
C GLY A 192 1.34 -15.69 -9.78
N LEU A 193 1.77 -14.49 -9.38
CA LEU A 193 1.57 -13.27 -10.16
C LEU A 193 2.73 -13.07 -11.13
N GLY A 194 2.50 -13.37 -12.42
CA GLY A 194 3.55 -13.26 -13.45
C GLY A 194 4.58 -14.39 -13.43
N MET A 195 4.43 -15.35 -12.51
CA MET A 195 5.29 -16.53 -12.39
C MET A 195 4.53 -17.68 -11.72
N ALA A 196 5.08 -18.89 -11.76
CA ALA A 196 4.57 -20.01 -10.97
C ALA A 196 4.77 -19.75 -9.46
N THR A 197 3.85 -20.24 -8.64
CA THR A 197 3.98 -20.17 -7.18
C THR A 197 5.19 -20.96 -6.68
N ASN A 198 5.87 -20.44 -5.67
CA ASN A 198 6.94 -21.15 -4.97
C ASN A 198 6.95 -20.72 -3.49
N GLU A 199 6.22 -21.47 -2.66
CA GLU A 199 6.07 -21.15 -1.24
C GLU A 199 7.39 -21.22 -0.46
N ALA A 200 8.30 -22.13 -0.85
CA ALA A 200 9.59 -22.27 -0.18
C ALA A 200 10.47 -21.04 -0.38
N GLU A 201 10.50 -20.49 -1.60
CA GLU A 201 11.21 -19.24 -1.89
C GLU A 201 10.48 -18.03 -1.28
N ALA A 202 9.14 -17.97 -1.39
CA ALA A 202 8.34 -16.91 -0.77
C ALA A 202 8.62 -16.81 0.73
N ARG A 203 8.66 -17.96 1.41
CA ARG A 203 8.99 -18.04 2.83
C ARG A 203 10.35 -17.43 3.15
N ARG A 204 11.40 -17.70 2.35
CA ARG A 204 12.75 -17.12 2.59
C ARG A 204 12.74 -15.60 2.52
N TRP A 205 12.06 -15.04 1.51
CA TRP A 205 11.93 -13.59 1.35
C TRP A 205 11.10 -12.95 2.48
N LEU A 206 10.00 -13.59 2.87
CA LEU A 206 9.18 -13.15 3.99
C LEU A 206 9.94 -13.23 5.32
N GLU A 207 10.73 -14.30 5.55
CA GLU A 207 11.58 -14.44 6.74
C GLU A 207 12.65 -13.35 6.80
N ALA A 208 13.25 -12.97 5.66
CA ALA A 208 14.18 -11.84 5.61
C ALA A 208 13.48 -10.51 5.95
N ALA A 209 12.37 -10.19 5.29
CA ALA A 209 11.65 -8.94 5.53
C ALA A 209 11.05 -8.86 6.96
N ALA A 210 10.58 -9.97 7.51
CA ALA A 210 10.11 -10.04 8.89
C ALA A 210 11.24 -9.81 9.91
N ARG A 211 12.47 -10.30 9.65
CA ARG A 211 13.65 -9.99 10.47
C ARG A 211 14.00 -8.50 10.46
N ASP A 212 13.79 -7.84 9.33
CA ASP A 212 13.98 -6.39 9.18
C ASP A 212 12.84 -5.57 9.83
N GLY A 213 11.83 -6.23 10.41
CA GLY A 213 10.78 -5.58 11.17
C GLY A 213 9.54 -5.20 10.36
N ASP A 214 9.40 -5.67 9.12
CA ASP A 214 8.23 -5.40 8.27
C ASP A 214 6.99 -6.17 8.75
N ALA A 215 5.93 -5.42 9.10
CA ALA A 215 4.71 -5.99 9.67
C ALA A 215 3.87 -6.79 8.66
N GLU A 216 3.86 -6.39 7.38
CA GLU A 216 3.13 -7.11 6.33
C GLU A 216 3.80 -8.46 6.07
N ALA A 217 5.13 -8.50 6.01
CA ALA A 217 5.89 -9.72 5.86
C ALA A 217 5.72 -10.68 7.04
N MET A 218 5.67 -10.16 8.27
CA MET A 218 5.33 -10.96 9.46
C MET A 218 3.94 -11.60 9.34
N ASN A 219 2.93 -10.82 8.94
CA ASN A 219 1.57 -11.32 8.72
C ASN A 219 1.51 -12.37 7.62
N ASP A 220 2.14 -12.11 6.48
CA ASP A 220 2.11 -13.01 5.34
C ASP A 220 2.90 -14.31 5.62
N LEU A 221 4.00 -14.22 6.36
CA LEU A 221 4.75 -15.38 6.85
C LEU A 221 3.89 -16.23 7.78
N ALA A 222 3.17 -15.61 8.72
CA ALA A 222 2.26 -16.31 9.61
C ALA A 222 1.16 -17.06 8.84
N ASN A 223 0.53 -16.40 7.86
CA ASN A 223 -0.48 -17.02 7.00
C ASN A 223 0.09 -18.15 6.13
N LEU A 224 1.33 -18.06 5.68
CA LEU A 224 2.02 -19.14 4.98
C LEU A 224 2.28 -20.32 5.93
N LEU A 225 2.73 -20.06 7.16
CA LEU A 225 2.97 -21.09 8.17
C LEU A 225 1.68 -21.80 8.60
N LYS A 226 0.53 -21.12 8.68
CA LYS A 226 -0.76 -21.75 9.01
C LYS A 226 -1.27 -22.69 7.89
N ARG A 227 -0.94 -22.39 6.63
CA ARG A 227 -1.41 -23.17 5.45
C ARG A 227 -0.48 -24.31 5.06
N ALA A 228 0.73 -24.37 5.60
CA ALA A 228 1.71 -25.40 5.29
C ALA A 228 1.17 -26.81 5.65
N PRO A 229 1.60 -27.90 4.96
CA PRO A 229 1.16 -29.26 5.27
C PRO A 229 1.39 -29.68 6.72
N ALA A 230 2.44 -29.16 7.35
CA ALA A 230 2.70 -29.26 8.78
C ALA A 230 2.75 -27.84 9.38
N PRO A 231 1.60 -27.30 9.85
CA PRO A 231 1.54 -25.92 10.32
C PRO A 231 2.34 -25.68 11.60
N ASP A 232 3.11 -24.58 11.63
CA ASP A 232 3.71 -24.05 12.87
C ASP A 232 2.82 -22.93 13.43
N LEU A 233 1.71 -23.33 14.05
CA LEU A 233 0.71 -22.39 14.57
C LEU A 233 1.27 -21.49 15.67
N ARG A 234 2.18 -22.00 16.51
CA ARG A 234 2.81 -21.21 17.59
C ARG A 234 3.65 -20.08 17.02
N ARG A 235 4.45 -20.36 15.99
CA ARG A 235 5.24 -19.32 15.32
C ARG A 235 4.35 -18.36 14.54
N ALA A 236 3.31 -18.86 13.87
CA ALA A 236 2.35 -18.03 13.17
C ALA A 236 1.66 -17.02 14.10
N ALA A 237 1.13 -17.47 15.24
CA ALA A 237 0.45 -16.60 16.19
C ALA A 237 1.39 -15.53 16.78
N ARG A 238 2.65 -15.88 17.08
CA ARG A 238 3.66 -14.89 17.50
C ARG A 238 3.92 -13.83 16.43
N LEU A 239 3.97 -14.22 15.16
CA LEU A 239 4.19 -13.30 14.05
C LEU A 239 2.96 -12.41 13.79
N HIS A 240 1.74 -12.96 13.84
CA HIS A 240 0.52 -12.15 13.77
C HIS A 240 0.47 -11.13 14.92
N ARG A 241 0.78 -11.55 16.15
CA ARG A 241 0.86 -10.64 17.30
C ARG A 241 1.87 -9.52 17.08
N ALA A 242 3.10 -9.85 16.68
CA ALA A 242 4.16 -8.86 16.46
C ALA A 242 3.78 -7.85 15.35
N ALA A 243 3.16 -8.33 14.27
CA ALA A 243 2.64 -7.46 13.21
C ALA A 243 1.48 -6.57 13.70
N ALA A 244 0.57 -7.11 14.53
CA ALA A 244 -0.53 -6.36 15.13
C ALA A 244 -0.03 -5.27 16.09
N GLU A 245 0.99 -5.56 16.90
CA GLU A 245 1.65 -4.61 17.80
C GLU A 245 2.34 -3.46 17.04
N LYS A 246 2.78 -3.71 15.79
CA LYS A 246 3.25 -2.67 14.86
C LYS A 246 2.12 -1.88 14.17
N GLY A 247 0.86 -2.11 14.54
CA GLY A 247 -0.30 -1.36 14.06
C GLY A 247 -0.95 -1.92 12.79
N LEU A 248 -0.54 -3.10 12.30
CA LEU A 248 -1.14 -3.68 11.11
C LEU A 248 -2.54 -4.25 11.41
N ALA A 249 -3.59 -3.59 10.93
CA ALA A 249 -4.99 -3.94 11.22
C ALA A 249 -5.38 -5.35 10.79
N VAL A 250 -4.93 -5.82 9.62
CA VAL A 250 -5.18 -7.20 9.16
C VAL A 250 -4.52 -8.24 10.07
N ALA A 251 -3.31 -7.95 10.58
CA ALA A 251 -2.64 -8.83 11.53
C ALA A 251 -3.34 -8.83 12.90
N ALA A 252 -3.88 -7.69 13.34
CA ALA A 252 -4.71 -7.62 14.54
C ALA A 252 -5.95 -8.51 14.40
N ALA A 253 -6.63 -8.50 13.24
CA ALA A 253 -7.74 -9.42 13.00
C ALA A 253 -7.27 -10.88 13.07
N ASN A 254 -6.19 -11.22 12.36
CA ASN A 254 -5.66 -12.58 12.33
C ASN A 254 -5.24 -13.09 13.72
N TYR A 255 -4.58 -12.26 14.53
CA TYR A 255 -4.25 -12.63 15.90
C TYR A 255 -5.49 -12.74 16.80
N GLY A 256 -6.50 -11.90 16.59
CA GLY A 256 -7.80 -12.05 17.23
C GLY A 256 -8.43 -13.41 16.92
N PHE A 257 -8.36 -13.88 15.68
CA PHE A 257 -8.79 -15.24 15.31
C PHE A 257 -7.92 -16.33 15.96
N ASP A 258 -6.61 -16.14 16.03
CA ASP A 258 -5.71 -17.09 16.70
C ASP A 258 -6.10 -17.27 18.17
N LEU A 259 -6.35 -16.17 18.90
CA LEU A 259 -6.84 -16.19 20.28
C LEU A 259 -8.25 -16.78 20.40
N TRP A 260 -9.16 -16.44 19.48
CA TRP A 260 -10.54 -16.91 19.49
C TRP A 260 -10.66 -18.43 19.36
N ASN A 261 -9.81 -19.01 18.51
CA ASN A 261 -9.76 -20.44 18.21
C ASN A 261 -8.79 -21.22 19.12
N GLY A 262 -7.77 -20.55 19.66
CA GLY A 262 -6.62 -21.20 20.31
C GLY A 262 -5.59 -21.74 19.32
N ASP A 263 -5.44 -21.10 18.15
CA ASP A 263 -4.49 -21.53 17.11
C ASP A 263 -3.07 -21.12 17.49
N GLY A 264 -2.33 -22.03 18.12
CA GLY A 264 -0.93 -21.77 18.49
C GLY A 264 -0.74 -20.87 19.71
N VAL A 265 -1.84 -20.46 20.36
CA VAL A 265 -1.90 -19.72 21.63
C VAL A 265 -2.99 -20.32 22.51
N GLU A 266 -2.94 -20.03 23.81
CA GLU A 266 -4.07 -20.35 24.68
C GLU A 266 -5.31 -19.59 24.22
N ARG A 267 -6.46 -20.26 24.22
CA ARG A 267 -7.71 -19.67 23.75
C ARG A 267 -8.18 -18.60 24.74
N ASP A 268 -8.13 -17.34 24.32
CA ASP A 268 -8.63 -16.20 25.09
C ASP A 268 -9.57 -15.36 24.23
N ARG A 269 -10.87 -15.61 24.37
CA ARG A 269 -11.90 -14.89 23.61
C ARG A 269 -12.09 -13.46 24.09
N SER A 270 -11.72 -13.14 25.33
CA SER A 270 -11.81 -11.78 25.84
C SER A 270 -10.74 -10.90 25.21
N ASP A 271 -9.49 -11.38 25.17
CA ASP A 271 -8.39 -10.66 24.52
C ASP A 271 -8.59 -10.59 22.99
N ALA A 272 -9.16 -11.65 22.39
CA ALA A 272 -9.54 -11.66 20.97
C ALA A 272 -10.44 -10.47 20.59
N LEU A 273 -11.43 -10.12 21.43
CA LEU A 273 -12.32 -8.98 21.18
C LEU A 273 -11.52 -7.67 21.09
N GLY A 274 -10.55 -7.45 21.97
CA GLY A 274 -9.68 -6.27 21.93
C GLY A 274 -8.88 -6.17 20.62
N PHE A 275 -8.39 -7.30 20.11
CA PHE A 275 -7.71 -7.35 18.81
C PHE A 275 -8.64 -7.14 17.62
N PHE A 276 -9.85 -7.70 17.66
CA PHE A 276 -10.86 -7.43 16.64
C PHE A 276 -11.29 -5.95 16.63
N GLU A 277 -11.44 -5.31 17.80
CA GLU A 277 -11.75 -3.88 17.89
C GLU A 277 -10.65 -3.01 17.29
N ARG A 278 -9.38 -3.34 17.55
CA ARG A 278 -8.23 -2.67 16.92
C ARG A 278 -8.28 -2.81 15.39
N ALA A 279 -8.54 -4.01 14.90
CA ALA A 279 -8.66 -4.26 13.47
C ALA A 279 -9.85 -3.52 12.86
N ALA A 280 -10.99 -3.49 13.54
CA ALA A 280 -12.20 -2.78 13.11
C ALA A 280 -11.98 -1.26 13.06
N ARG A 281 -11.23 -0.67 14.00
CA ARG A 281 -10.78 0.74 13.93
C ARG A 281 -9.91 1.02 12.70
N GLY A 282 -9.15 0.02 12.25
CA GLY A 282 -8.40 0.06 10.99
C GLY A 282 -9.21 -0.27 9.73
N GLY A 283 -10.55 -0.37 9.83
CA GLY A 283 -11.43 -0.63 8.68
C GLY A 283 -11.62 -2.10 8.32
N SER A 284 -11.18 -3.05 9.16
CA SER A 284 -11.35 -4.49 8.90
C SER A 284 -12.82 -4.91 9.00
N VAL A 285 -13.48 -5.10 7.85
CA VAL A 285 -14.85 -5.62 7.76
C VAL A 285 -15.01 -7.00 8.41
N PRO A 286 -14.11 -7.99 8.18
CA PRO A 286 -14.21 -9.27 8.86
C PRO A 286 -14.15 -9.17 10.38
N ALA A 287 -13.37 -8.22 10.92
CA ALA A 287 -13.31 -8.00 12.36
C ALA A 287 -14.59 -7.36 12.91
N MET A 288 -15.19 -6.40 12.19
CA MET A 288 -16.50 -5.84 12.54
C MET A 288 -17.58 -6.93 12.56
N ALA A 289 -17.62 -7.78 11.53
CA ALA A 289 -18.57 -8.89 11.48
C ALA A 289 -18.36 -9.89 12.63
N MET A 290 -17.09 -10.19 12.97
CA MET A 290 -16.76 -11.08 14.09
C MET A 290 -17.17 -10.49 15.45
N LEU A 291 -16.93 -9.20 15.69
CA LEU A 291 -17.41 -8.51 16.90
C LEU A 291 -18.93 -8.57 16.99
N GLY A 292 -19.61 -8.30 15.88
CA GLY A 292 -21.06 -8.40 15.77
C GLY A 292 -21.61 -9.77 16.18
N ARG A 293 -20.99 -10.85 15.69
CA ARG A 293 -21.35 -12.23 16.05
C ARG A 293 -21.01 -12.56 17.50
N ALA A 294 -19.82 -12.17 17.97
CA ALA A 294 -19.38 -12.43 19.33
C ALA A 294 -20.32 -11.78 20.36
N TYR A 295 -20.66 -10.50 20.18
CA TYR A 295 -21.62 -9.81 21.05
C TYR A 295 -23.06 -10.29 20.86
N ARG A 296 -23.41 -11.01 19.78
CA ARG A 296 -24.70 -11.73 19.69
C ARG A 296 -24.72 -13.00 20.57
N GLY A 297 -23.61 -13.33 21.23
CA GLY A 297 -23.45 -14.49 22.10
C GLY A 297 -22.75 -15.69 21.44
N GLU A 298 -22.26 -15.55 20.22
CA GLU A 298 -21.48 -16.62 19.58
C GLU A 298 -20.13 -16.79 20.29
N GLY A 299 -19.71 -18.03 20.49
CA GLY A 299 -18.42 -18.33 21.12
C GLY A 299 -18.31 -17.89 22.58
N GLY A 300 -19.40 -17.69 23.32
CA GLY A 300 -19.33 -17.48 24.77
C GLY A 300 -18.69 -16.16 25.20
N ALA A 301 -18.60 -15.18 24.29
CA ALA A 301 -18.43 -13.78 24.69
C ALA A 301 -19.71 -13.29 25.40
N PRO A 302 -19.62 -12.32 26.32
CA PRO A 302 -20.80 -11.71 26.93
C PRO A 302 -21.73 -11.15 25.85
N ALA A 303 -22.97 -11.60 25.84
CA ALA A 303 -23.96 -11.14 24.88
C ALA A 303 -24.35 -9.69 25.18
N ASP A 304 -24.28 -8.84 24.17
CA ASP A 304 -24.75 -7.46 24.16
C ASP A 304 -25.37 -7.20 22.77
N PRO A 305 -26.70 -7.34 22.62
CA PRO A 305 -27.38 -7.13 21.36
C PRO A 305 -27.19 -5.73 20.77
N ALA A 306 -27.01 -4.71 21.61
CA ALA A 306 -26.79 -3.34 21.14
C ALA A 306 -25.38 -3.18 20.54
N LEU A 307 -24.35 -3.70 21.20
CA LEU A 307 -22.99 -3.74 20.64
C LEU A 307 -22.91 -4.65 19.41
N ALA A 308 -23.62 -5.78 19.41
CA ALA A 308 -23.72 -6.66 18.26
C ALA A 308 -24.30 -5.90 17.04
N ALA A 309 -25.44 -5.23 17.21
CA ALA A 309 -26.04 -4.42 16.15
C ALA A 309 -25.14 -3.27 15.71
N HIS A 310 -24.45 -2.60 16.64
CA HIS A 310 -23.49 -1.54 16.30
C HIS A 310 -22.39 -2.03 15.35
N TRP A 311 -21.76 -3.16 15.65
CA TRP A 311 -20.69 -3.70 14.82
C TRP A 311 -21.19 -4.33 13.52
N LEU A 312 -22.35 -5.01 13.55
CA LEU A 312 -22.99 -5.54 12.34
C LEU A 312 -23.43 -4.42 11.40
N ALA A 313 -23.94 -3.30 11.92
CA ALA A 313 -24.32 -2.14 11.11
C ALA A 313 -23.10 -1.57 10.38
N LYS A 314 -21.97 -1.42 11.08
CA LYS A 314 -20.70 -0.99 10.46
C LYS A 314 -20.23 -1.95 9.37
N ALA A 315 -20.25 -3.26 9.63
CA ALA A 315 -19.88 -4.27 8.64
C ALA A 315 -20.84 -4.25 7.43
N ALA A 316 -22.15 -4.15 7.68
CA ALA A 316 -23.19 -4.06 6.66
C ALA A 316 -23.01 -2.81 5.77
N THR A 317 -22.77 -1.63 6.35
CA THR A 317 -22.50 -0.41 5.59
C THR A 317 -21.24 -0.55 4.74
N ALA A 318 -20.22 -1.26 5.23
CA ALA A 318 -18.99 -1.57 4.51
C ALA A 318 -19.13 -2.71 3.46
N GLY A 319 -20.33 -3.26 3.27
CA GLY A 319 -20.65 -4.21 2.21
C GLY A 319 -20.73 -5.68 2.65
N ASP A 320 -20.67 -5.98 3.95
CA ASP A 320 -20.82 -7.36 4.44
C ASP A 320 -22.29 -7.82 4.38
N GLY A 321 -22.56 -8.77 3.48
CA GLY A 321 -23.91 -9.28 3.24
C GLY A 321 -24.45 -10.13 4.39
N ASP A 322 -23.59 -10.89 5.06
CA ASP A 322 -23.96 -11.72 6.22
C ASP A 322 -24.32 -10.85 7.41
N ALA A 323 -23.55 -9.78 7.65
CA ALA A 323 -23.85 -8.79 8.68
C ALA A 323 -25.17 -8.07 8.41
N THR A 324 -25.41 -7.70 7.14
CA THR A 324 -26.68 -7.09 6.71
C THR A 324 -27.87 -8.02 7.00
N ASN A 325 -27.76 -9.29 6.64
CA ASN A 325 -28.79 -10.29 6.90
C ASN A 325 -29.00 -10.56 8.40
N THR A 326 -27.90 -10.64 9.16
CA THR A 326 -27.94 -10.90 10.60
C THR A 326 -28.59 -9.72 11.34
N LEU A 327 -28.24 -8.49 10.98
CA LEU A 327 -28.83 -7.31 11.58
C LEU A 327 -30.34 -7.21 11.31
N GLY A 328 -30.77 -7.48 10.06
CA GLY A 328 -32.19 -7.56 9.73
C GLY A 328 -32.93 -8.63 10.56
N ALA A 329 -32.30 -9.78 10.79
CA ALA A 329 -32.86 -10.83 11.64
C ALA A 329 -32.96 -10.41 13.13
N MET A 330 -31.96 -9.71 13.65
CA MET A 330 -31.97 -9.19 15.03
C MET A 330 -33.11 -8.19 15.25
N HIS A 331 -33.31 -7.26 14.32
CA HIS A 331 -34.45 -6.34 14.36
C HIS A 331 -35.77 -7.11 14.29
N LEU A 332 -35.90 -8.07 13.37
CA LEU A 332 -37.14 -8.83 13.22
C LEU A 332 -37.50 -9.64 14.49
N ALA A 333 -36.50 -10.25 15.13
CA ALA A 333 -36.69 -10.97 16.39
C ALA A 333 -37.05 -10.04 17.56
N GLY A 334 -36.76 -8.73 17.43
CA GLY A 334 -36.85 -7.76 18.52
C GLY A 334 -35.71 -7.90 19.53
N GLU A 335 -34.58 -8.47 19.13
CA GLU A 335 -33.34 -8.42 19.89
C GLU A 335 -32.80 -6.98 19.98
N VAL A 336 -33.08 -6.19 18.94
CA VAL A 336 -32.79 -4.76 18.86
C VAL A 336 -34.00 -4.02 18.29
N ALA A 337 -34.26 -2.82 18.80
CA ALA A 337 -35.36 -1.97 18.38
C ALA A 337 -34.90 -0.93 17.34
N PRO A 338 -35.79 -0.50 16.43
CA PRO A 338 -37.18 -0.95 16.27
C PRO A 338 -37.29 -2.20 15.37
N ARG A 339 -38.39 -2.95 15.48
CA ARG A 339 -38.54 -4.24 14.75
C ARG A 339 -38.68 -4.09 13.22
N ASP A 340 -39.25 -2.98 12.78
CA ASP A 340 -39.53 -2.65 11.38
C ASP A 340 -38.28 -2.31 10.56
N GLU A 341 -37.17 -1.96 11.22
CA GLU A 341 -35.86 -1.82 10.56
C GLU A 341 -35.36 -3.12 9.90
N ALA A 342 -35.94 -4.27 10.23
CA ALA A 342 -35.70 -5.51 9.49
C ALA A 342 -35.91 -5.35 7.97
N LEU A 343 -36.95 -4.61 7.57
CA LEU A 343 -37.24 -4.34 6.16
C LEU A 343 -36.11 -3.54 5.49
N LEU A 344 -35.59 -2.53 6.19
CA LEU A 344 -34.49 -1.69 5.72
C LEU A 344 -33.23 -2.53 5.46
N TRP A 345 -32.81 -3.31 6.45
CA TRP A 345 -31.60 -4.13 6.35
C TRP A 345 -31.71 -5.23 5.30
N PHE A 346 -32.84 -5.94 5.23
CA PHE A 346 -33.02 -6.95 4.17
C PHE A 346 -33.09 -6.33 2.77
N SER A 347 -33.67 -5.14 2.63
CA SER A 347 -33.68 -4.38 1.36
C SER A 347 -32.26 -4.02 0.92
N LEU A 348 -31.44 -3.47 1.82
CA LEU A 348 -30.04 -3.14 1.55
C LEU A 348 -29.25 -4.38 1.09
N GLY A 349 -29.46 -5.52 1.74
CA GLY A 349 -28.81 -6.77 1.36
C GLY A 349 -29.27 -7.27 -0.01
N ALA A 350 -30.56 -7.13 -0.34
CA ALA A 350 -31.13 -7.53 -1.62
C ALA A 350 -30.58 -6.69 -2.79
N GLU A 351 -30.50 -5.37 -2.60
CA GLU A 351 -29.90 -4.42 -3.56
C GLU A 351 -28.44 -4.77 -3.85
N ARG A 352 -27.69 -5.20 -2.84
CA ARG A 352 -26.27 -5.58 -2.96
C ARG A 352 -26.03 -7.03 -3.40
N GLY A 353 -27.08 -7.75 -3.77
CA GLY A 353 -26.94 -9.10 -4.31
C GLY A 353 -26.89 -10.22 -3.27
N HIS A 354 -27.11 -9.94 -1.97
CA HIS A 354 -27.02 -10.95 -0.93
C HIS A 354 -28.25 -11.87 -0.92
N ALA A 355 -28.06 -13.14 -1.26
CA ALA A 355 -29.17 -14.07 -1.52
C ALA A 355 -30.02 -14.38 -0.27
N ALA A 356 -29.42 -14.51 0.91
CA ALA A 356 -30.16 -14.78 2.14
C ALA A 356 -31.01 -13.57 2.59
N ALA A 357 -30.45 -12.35 2.48
CA ALA A 357 -31.19 -11.12 2.75
C ALA A 357 -32.34 -10.93 1.73
N THR A 358 -32.09 -11.21 0.45
CA THR A 358 -33.12 -11.18 -0.61
C THR A 358 -34.26 -12.14 -0.30
N ARG A 359 -33.94 -13.37 0.13
CA ARG A 359 -34.94 -14.35 0.56
C ARG A 359 -35.76 -13.84 1.76
N ASN A 360 -35.10 -13.30 2.79
CA ASN A 360 -35.79 -12.81 3.97
C ASN A 360 -36.68 -11.60 3.67
N LEU A 361 -36.26 -10.71 2.76
CA LEU A 361 -37.12 -9.64 2.24
C LEU A 361 -38.38 -10.19 1.57
N ALA A 362 -38.24 -11.22 0.75
CA ALA A 362 -39.37 -11.88 0.11
C ALA A 362 -40.37 -12.44 1.14
N LEU A 363 -39.85 -13.03 2.23
CA LEU A 363 -40.69 -13.54 3.31
C LEU A 363 -41.42 -12.42 4.07
N LEU A 364 -40.82 -11.23 4.23
CA LEU A 364 -41.52 -10.07 4.79
C LEU A 364 -42.70 -9.65 3.91
N TYR A 365 -42.49 -9.50 2.59
CA TYR A 365 -43.57 -9.18 1.64
C TYR A 365 -44.66 -10.24 1.63
N ARG A 366 -44.29 -11.52 1.67
CA ARG A 366 -45.27 -12.61 1.66
C ARG A 366 -46.14 -12.66 2.92
N GLN A 367 -45.56 -12.30 4.06
CA GLN A 367 -46.24 -12.32 5.36
C GLN A 367 -46.91 -10.99 5.71
N GLY A 368 -46.56 -9.89 5.02
CA GLY A 368 -47.02 -8.54 5.35
C GLY A 368 -46.39 -7.98 6.63
N VAL A 369 -45.14 -8.37 6.94
CA VAL A 369 -44.45 -7.92 8.16
C VAL A 369 -43.66 -6.65 7.87
N GLY A 370 -44.09 -5.53 8.44
CA GLY A 370 -43.48 -4.20 8.22
C GLY A 370 -43.74 -3.62 6.82
N VAL A 371 -44.46 -4.34 5.96
CA VAL A 371 -44.82 -3.93 4.59
C VAL A 371 -46.17 -4.54 4.22
N ALA A 372 -46.88 -3.94 3.25
CA ALA A 372 -48.10 -4.53 2.72
C ALA A 372 -47.82 -5.91 2.12
N ARG A 373 -48.75 -6.85 2.34
CA ARG A 373 -48.62 -8.21 1.81
C ARG A 373 -48.60 -8.17 0.27
N ASP A 374 -47.57 -8.75 -0.32
CA ASP A 374 -47.40 -8.83 -1.77
C ASP A 374 -46.76 -10.17 -2.15
N THR A 375 -47.58 -11.09 -2.63
CA THR A 375 -47.14 -12.44 -3.01
C THR A 375 -46.36 -12.43 -4.33
N GLU A 376 -46.70 -11.56 -5.28
CA GLU A 376 -45.99 -11.45 -6.56
C GLU A 376 -44.58 -10.91 -6.33
N ARG A 377 -44.46 -9.83 -5.55
CA ARG A 377 -43.15 -9.29 -5.17
C ARG A 377 -42.30 -10.30 -4.41
N ALA A 378 -42.93 -11.09 -3.53
CA ALA A 378 -42.23 -12.18 -2.85
C ALA A 378 -41.72 -13.25 -3.84
N ARG A 379 -42.51 -13.65 -4.85
CA ARG A 379 -42.08 -14.60 -5.88
C ARG A 379 -40.92 -14.07 -6.71
N GLU A 380 -40.95 -12.80 -7.11
CA GLU A 380 -39.86 -12.14 -7.83
C GLU A 380 -38.55 -12.19 -7.04
N LEU A 381 -38.61 -11.80 -5.76
CA LEU A 381 -37.45 -11.78 -4.88
C LEU A 381 -36.91 -13.20 -4.59
N LEU A 382 -37.78 -14.19 -4.42
CA LEU A 382 -37.35 -15.59 -4.26
C LEU A 382 -36.71 -16.14 -5.53
N THR A 383 -37.26 -15.82 -6.70
CA THR A 383 -36.65 -16.16 -8.00
C THR A 383 -35.25 -15.55 -8.11
N LEU A 384 -35.11 -14.27 -7.76
CA LEU A 384 -33.82 -13.57 -7.77
C LEU A 384 -32.83 -14.21 -6.78
N ALA A 385 -33.26 -14.54 -5.57
CA ALA A 385 -32.42 -15.19 -4.56
C ALA A 385 -32.00 -16.61 -4.99
N ALA A 386 -32.89 -17.37 -5.62
CA ALA A 386 -32.62 -18.70 -6.15
C ALA A 386 -31.60 -18.65 -7.30
N ALA A 387 -31.74 -17.69 -8.23
CA ALA A 387 -30.78 -17.44 -9.30
C ALA A 387 -29.38 -17.09 -8.75
N ARG A 388 -29.31 -16.48 -7.56
CA ARG A 388 -28.08 -16.18 -6.81
C ARG A 388 -27.58 -17.37 -5.96
N GLY A 389 -28.15 -18.56 -6.13
CA GLY A 389 -27.69 -19.81 -5.50
C GLY A 389 -28.37 -20.16 -4.16
N SER A 390 -29.40 -19.42 -3.73
CA SER A 390 -30.12 -19.76 -2.50
C SER A 390 -31.05 -20.95 -2.69
N ARG A 391 -30.60 -22.13 -2.24
CA ARG A 391 -31.42 -23.36 -2.21
C ARG A 391 -32.70 -23.20 -1.38
N MET A 392 -32.62 -22.47 -0.27
CA MET A 392 -33.79 -22.20 0.56
C MET A 392 -34.81 -21.30 -0.17
N ALA A 393 -34.35 -20.34 -0.97
CA ALA A 393 -35.26 -19.51 -1.75
C ALA A 393 -35.95 -20.31 -2.88
N ALA A 394 -35.22 -21.22 -3.53
CA ALA A 394 -35.80 -22.13 -4.52
C ALA A 394 -36.88 -23.04 -3.90
N ALA A 395 -36.64 -23.55 -2.69
CA ALA A 395 -37.61 -24.35 -1.96
C ALA A 395 -38.85 -23.54 -1.55
N ASP A 396 -38.66 -22.32 -1.03
CA ASP A 396 -39.78 -21.44 -0.68
C ASP A 396 -40.61 -21.05 -1.92
N LEU A 397 -39.96 -20.82 -3.07
CA LEU A 397 -40.65 -20.51 -4.33
C LEU A 397 -41.53 -21.69 -4.77
N ALA A 398 -40.96 -22.91 -4.76
CA ALA A 398 -41.70 -24.12 -5.09
C ALA A 398 -42.91 -24.34 -4.16
N ALA A 399 -42.79 -24.02 -2.86
CA ALA A 399 -43.90 -24.10 -1.92
C ALA A 399 -45.01 -23.07 -2.24
N ILE A 400 -44.65 -21.86 -2.69
CA ILE A 400 -45.64 -20.88 -3.15
C ILE A 400 -46.34 -21.37 -4.42
N ASP A 401 -45.59 -21.93 -5.38
CA ASP A 401 -46.12 -22.51 -6.61
C ASP A 401 -47.09 -23.67 -6.37
N ALA A 402 -46.79 -24.52 -5.38
CA ALA A 402 -47.61 -25.67 -5.01
C ALA A 402 -48.92 -25.28 -4.29
N GLY A 403 -49.08 -24.00 -3.90
CA GLY A 403 -50.23 -23.56 -3.10
C GLY A 403 -50.19 -24.06 -1.65
N ASP A 404 -49.02 -24.50 -1.15
CA ASP A 404 -48.87 -24.97 0.22
C ASP A 404 -49.14 -23.81 1.20
N GLY A 405 -50.29 -23.86 1.86
CA GLY A 405 -50.78 -22.81 2.77
C GLY A 405 -49.98 -22.65 4.06
N VAL A 406 -48.89 -23.40 4.26
CA VAL A 406 -47.99 -23.24 5.40
C VAL A 406 -46.87 -22.28 5.02
N PRO A 407 -46.92 -21.02 5.48
CA PRO A 407 -45.89 -20.08 5.11
C PRO A 407 -44.53 -20.49 5.69
N PRO A 408 -43.45 -20.62 4.87
CA PRO A 408 -42.10 -20.66 5.40
C PRO A 408 -41.88 -19.51 6.38
N ARG A 409 -41.45 -19.86 7.60
CA ARG A 409 -41.18 -18.90 8.66
C ARG A 409 -39.81 -18.29 8.43
N ILE A 410 -39.68 -17.00 8.70
CA ILE A 410 -38.37 -16.38 8.84
C ILE A 410 -37.77 -17.04 10.08
N ALA A 411 -36.66 -17.76 9.93
CA ALA A 411 -35.99 -18.38 11.06
C ALA A 411 -35.46 -17.25 11.95
N ALA A 412 -36.21 -16.92 13.01
CA ALA A 412 -35.82 -15.90 13.98
C ALA A 412 -34.52 -16.27 14.71
N SER A 413 -34.09 -17.53 14.64
CA SER A 413 -32.79 -17.99 15.14
C SER A 413 -31.96 -18.61 14.00
N ALA A 414 -31.30 -17.77 13.21
CA ALA A 414 -30.07 -18.19 12.52
C ALA A 414 -28.94 -18.19 13.56
N ALA A 415 -28.99 -19.15 14.48
CA ALA A 415 -27.95 -19.40 15.47
C ALA A 415 -28.03 -20.85 15.93
N ARG A 416 -27.54 -21.76 15.08
CA ARG A 416 -26.69 -22.90 15.49
C ARG A 416 -25.69 -23.18 14.40
#